data_AF-A0A2N1A1Z4-F1
#
_entry.id   AF-A0A2N1A1Z4-F1
#
_cell.length_a   1.000
_cell.length_b   1.000
_cell.length_c   1.000
_cell.angle_alpha   90.00
_cell.angle_beta   90.00
_cell.angle_gamma   90.00
#
_symmetry.space_group_name_H-M   'P 1'
#
loop_
_entity.id
_entity.type
_entity.pdbx_description
1 polymer ?
#
loop_
_entity_poly.entity_id
_entity_poly.type
_entity_poly.pdbx_seq_one_letter_code
_entity_poly.pdbx_strand_id
1 'polypeptide(L)'
;MPKKFIQRFSPKPETLKNHPHLKHLGQALQNPNLWHLNRRSAAGAVAVGFFCAWMPIPFQMLLASALAMIFCVNLPLSVALVWLSNPITMPPLFYGAYRLGAYILDEPLVEFNFELSFHWLANMFETIAPALLLGSFILGVISATCGYFLLRVFWRFNIAKKWRRRNKR
;
A
#
# COMPACT_ATOMS: atom_id res chain seq x y z
N MET A 1 17.12 -15.45 -1.74
CA MET A 1 15.71 -15.82 -1.48
C MET A 1 15.03 -14.62 -0.80
N PRO A 2 14.05 -13.95 -1.43
CA PRO A 2 13.44 -12.71 -0.90
C PRO A 2 12.83 -12.86 0.50
N LYS A 3 12.50 -14.10 0.90
CA LYS A 3 12.03 -14.45 2.26
C LYS A 3 13.00 -14.00 3.39
N LYS A 4 14.32 -14.17 3.22
CA LYS A 4 15.31 -13.89 4.28
C LYS A 4 15.58 -12.40 4.48
N PHE A 5 15.46 -11.60 3.42
CA PHE A 5 15.74 -10.16 3.47
C PHE A 5 14.58 -9.43 4.18
N ILE A 6 13.34 -9.76 3.85
CA ILE A 6 12.14 -9.13 4.45
C ILE A 6 11.95 -9.56 5.91
N GLN A 7 12.24 -10.82 6.26
CA GLN A 7 12.15 -11.30 7.67
C GLN A 7 13.14 -10.61 8.61
N ARG A 8 14.26 -10.08 8.11
CA ARG A 8 15.28 -9.41 8.94
C ARG A 8 14.82 -8.04 9.44
N PHE A 9 13.92 -7.38 8.72
CA PHE A 9 13.41 -6.05 9.06
C PHE A 9 12.01 -6.07 9.69
N SER A 10 11.36 -7.24 9.78
CA SER A 10 10.09 -7.34 10.50
C SER A 10 10.31 -7.27 12.02
N PRO A 11 9.60 -6.39 12.74
CA PRO A 11 9.61 -6.39 14.20
C PRO A 11 9.12 -7.75 14.72
N LYS A 12 9.73 -8.21 15.82
CA LYS A 12 9.36 -9.49 16.43
C LYS A 12 7.92 -9.38 16.97
N PRO A 13 7.04 -10.37 16.71
CA PRO A 13 5.65 -10.34 17.17
C PRO A 13 5.51 -10.19 18.70
N GLU A 14 6.49 -10.69 19.44
CA GLU A 14 6.53 -10.70 20.91
C GLU A 14 6.61 -9.30 21.51
N THR A 15 7.32 -8.36 20.87
CA THR A 15 7.45 -6.98 21.37
C THR A 15 6.16 -6.17 21.19
N LEU A 16 5.36 -6.50 20.16
CA LEU A 16 4.10 -5.80 19.86
C LEU A 16 2.92 -6.31 20.70
N LYS A 17 2.95 -7.58 21.14
CA LYS A 17 1.92 -8.17 22.01
C LYS A 17 1.85 -7.57 23.40
N ASN A 18 2.96 -7.01 23.90
CA ASN A 18 3.05 -6.50 25.28
C ASN A 18 2.67 -5.01 25.42
N HIS A 19 2.31 -4.32 24.33
CA HIS A 19 1.98 -2.90 24.40
C HIS A 19 0.51 -2.71 24.89
N PRO A 20 0.25 -1.87 25.90
CA PRO A 20 -1.07 -1.75 26.53
C PRO A 20 -2.19 -1.36 25.55
N HIS A 21 -1.90 -0.46 24.59
CA HIS A 21 -2.84 -0.06 23.55
C HIS A 21 -3.09 -1.11 22.45
N LEU A 22 -2.27 -2.16 22.37
CA LEU A 22 -2.37 -3.22 21.35
C LEU A 22 -3.03 -4.50 21.89
N LYS A 23 -3.41 -4.56 23.18
CA LYS A 23 -4.07 -5.73 23.79
C LYS A 23 -5.38 -6.11 23.11
N HIS A 24 -6.21 -5.14 22.71
CA HIS A 24 -7.45 -5.40 21.98
C HIS A 24 -7.24 -5.92 20.55
N LEU A 25 -6.09 -5.58 19.94
CA LEU A 25 -5.65 -6.15 18.67
C LEU A 25 -5.00 -7.52 18.83
N GLY A 26 -4.79 -7.97 20.07
CA GLY A 26 -4.05 -9.19 20.43
C GLY A 26 -4.60 -10.47 19.79
N GLN A 27 -5.92 -10.60 19.58
CA GLN A 27 -6.50 -11.75 18.86
C GLN A 27 -6.24 -11.70 17.35
N ALA A 28 -6.34 -10.53 16.72
CA ALA A 28 -5.99 -10.38 15.30
C ALA A 28 -4.49 -10.65 15.08
N LEU A 29 -3.63 -10.17 15.99
CA LEU A 29 -2.17 -10.33 15.97
C LEU A 29 -1.70 -11.78 16.18
N GLN A 30 -2.58 -12.71 16.59
CA GLN A 30 -2.27 -14.14 16.68
C GLN A 30 -2.23 -14.83 15.32
N ASN A 31 -2.77 -14.22 14.26
CA ASN A 31 -2.78 -14.86 12.95
C ASN A 31 -1.34 -14.95 12.39
N PRO A 32 -0.81 -16.17 12.15
CA PRO A 32 0.55 -16.35 11.66
C PRO A 32 0.78 -15.69 10.29
N ASN A 33 -0.27 -15.49 9.49
CA ASN A 33 -0.17 -14.84 8.18
C ASN A 33 0.25 -13.36 8.27
N LEU A 34 0.02 -12.68 9.40
CA LEU A 34 0.43 -11.29 9.61
C LEU A 34 1.96 -11.15 9.66
N TRP A 35 2.65 -12.18 10.14
CA TRP A 35 4.09 -12.15 10.40
C TRP A 35 4.88 -13.01 9.41
N HIS A 36 4.29 -14.12 8.97
CA HIS A 36 4.95 -15.05 8.06
C HIS A 36 4.59 -14.78 6.61
N LEU A 37 5.63 -14.69 5.78
CA LEU A 37 5.47 -14.59 4.33
C LEU A 37 5.13 -15.95 3.73
N ASN A 38 3.88 -16.10 3.32
CA ASN A 38 3.43 -17.16 2.42
C ASN A 38 2.87 -16.54 1.13
N ARG A 39 2.63 -17.37 0.09
CA ARG A 39 2.22 -16.88 -1.24
C ARG A 39 0.95 -16.02 -1.19
N ARG A 40 -0.03 -16.40 -0.36
CA ARG A 40 -1.32 -15.70 -0.25
C ARG A 40 -1.18 -14.40 0.54
N SER A 41 -0.54 -14.49 1.71
CA SER A 41 -0.29 -13.36 2.61
C SER A 41 0.60 -12.29 1.96
N ALA A 42 1.67 -12.68 1.26
CA ALA A 42 2.54 -11.72 0.58
C ALA A 42 1.82 -11.01 -0.58
N ALA A 43 1.03 -11.73 -1.38
CA ALA A 43 0.29 -11.13 -2.49
C ALA A 43 -0.78 -10.17 -1.99
N GLY A 44 -1.51 -10.56 -0.94
CA GLY A 44 -2.50 -9.68 -0.32
C GLY A 44 -1.86 -8.46 0.34
N ALA A 45 -0.69 -8.60 0.97
CA ALA A 45 0.04 -7.47 1.53
C ALA A 45 0.51 -6.48 0.46
N VAL A 46 0.91 -6.98 -0.72
CA VAL A 46 1.21 -6.11 -1.87
C VAL A 46 -0.01 -5.33 -2.33
N ALA A 47 -1.17 -6.00 -2.42
CA ALA A 47 -2.42 -5.34 -2.79
C ALA A 47 -2.80 -4.23 -1.80
N VAL A 48 -2.80 -4.54 -0.50
CA VAL A 48 -3.12 -3.57 0.57
C VAL A 48 -2.13 -2.42 0.56
N GLY A 49 -0.83 -2.70 0.51
CA GLY A 49 0.20 -1.67 0.54
C GLY A 49 0.15 -0.73 -0.65
N PHE A 50 -0.05 -1.26 -1.87
CA PHE A 50 -0.21 -0.42 -3.06
C PHE A 50 -1.50 0.38 -3.05
N PHE A 51 -2.64 -0.20 -2.64
CA PHE A 51 -3.87 0.56 -2.49
C PHE A 51 -3.66 1.74 -1.54
N CYS A 52 -3.09 1.49 -0.36
CA CYS A 52 -2.86 2.52 0.64
C CYS A 52 -1.83 3.57 0.20
N ALA A 53 -0.80 3.21 -0.58
CA ALA A 53 0.18 4.16 -1.10
C ALA A 53 -0.44 5.23 -2.03
N TRP A 54 -1.60 4.93 -2.64
CA TRP A 54 -2.30 5.90 -3.47
C TRP A 54 -3.26 6.81 -2.67
N MET A 55 -3.58 6.49 -1.41
CA MET A 55 -4.52 7.26 -0.62
C MET A 55 -3.87 8.55 -0.09
N PRO A 56 -4.33 9.75 -0.50
CA PRO A 56 -3.73 11.02 -0.10
C PRO A 56 -4.24 11.44 1.29
N ILE A 57 -4.10 10.55 2.28
CA ILE A 57 -4.59 10.76 3.64
C ILE A 57 -3.42 10.78 4.63
N PRO A 58 -3.49 11.62 5.67
CA PRO A 58 -2.56 11.52 6.78
C PRO A 58 -2.73 10.15 7.45
N PHE A 59 -1.63 9.61 7.99
CA PHE A 59 -1.63 8.32 8.68
C PHE A 59 -2.07 7.11 7.84
N GLN A 60 -1.84 7.13 6.52
CA GLN A 60 -2.07 5.98 5.61
C GLN A 60 -1.44 4.64 6.08
N MET A 61 -0.39 4.69 6.91
CA MET A 61 0.19 3.50 7.55
C MET A 61 -0.78 2.81 8.53
N LEU A 62 -1.63 3.57 9.24
CA LEU A 62 -2.66 3.03 10.11
C LEU A 62 -3.74 2.33 9.28
N LEU A 63 -4.15 2.94 8.16
CA LEU A 63 -5.09 2.32 7.23
C LEU A 63 -4.52 1.01 6.67
N ALA A 64 -3.27 1.00 6.23
CA ALA A 64 -2.60 -0.20 5.73
C ALA A 64 -2.49 -1.29 6.81
N SER A 65 -2.21 -0.91 8.05
CA SER A 65 -2.16 -1.85 9.19
C SER A 65 -3.53 -2.45 9.47
N ALA A 66 -4.58 -1.62 9.50
CA ALA A 66 -5.96 -2.06 9.72
C ALA A 66 -6.42 -3.03 8.63
N LEU A 67 -6.22 -2.68 7.36
CA LEU A 67 -6.55 -3.54 6.23
C LEU A 67 -5.72 -4.83 6.24
N ALA A 68 -4.43 -4.76 6.61
CA ALA A 68 -3.60 -5.96 6.73
C ALA A 68 -4.15 -6.94 7.78
N MET A 69 -4.66 -6.42 8.91
CA MET A 69 -5.28 -7.22 9.95
C MET A 69 -6.63 -7.81 9.50
N ILE A 70 -7.49 -7.00 8.87
CA ILE A 70 -8.80 -7.43 8.34
C ILE A 70 -8.61 -8.55 7.31
N PHE A 71 -7.71 -8.37 6.34
CA PHE A 71 -7.45 -9.38 5.31
C PHE A 71 -6.51 -10.50 5.76
N CYS A 72 -5.99 -10.45 6.99
CA CYS A 72 -5.04 -11.41 7.52
C CYS A 72 -3.82 -11.61 6.62
N VAL A 73 -3.24 -10.51 6.12
CA VAL A 73 -2.08 -10.48 5.21
C VAL A 73 -0.85 -9.89 5.91
N ASN A 74 0.33 -10.05 5.33
CA ASN A 74 1.57 -9.68 6.00
C ASN A 74 1.60 -8.19 6.37
N LEU A 75 1.57 -7.89 7.67
CA LEU A 75 1.43 -6.53 8.19
C LEU A 75 2.69 -5.69 7.95
N PRO A 76 3.91 -6.17 8.27
CA PRO A 76 5.13 -5.42 8.00
C PRO A 76 5.30 -5.08 6.52
N LEU A 77 5.00 -6.04 5.62
CA LEU A 77 5.08 -5.82 4.18
C LEU A 77 4.04 -4.80 3.69
N SER A 78 2.80 -4.87 4.20
CA SER A 78 1.75 -3.94 3.81
C SER A 78 2.14 -2.50 4.15
N VAL A 79 2.64 -2.27 5.37
CA VAL A 79 3.07 -0.94 5.84
C VAL A 79 4.34 -0.47 5.11
N ALA A 80 5.30 -1.36 4.86
CA ALA A 80 6.52 -1.00 4.13
C ALA A 80 6.24 -0.52 2.70
N LEU A 81 5.23 -1.10 2.03
CA LEU A 81 4.87 -0.72 0.67
C LEU A 81 4.16 0.64 0.56
N VAL A 82 3.58 1.14 1.66
CA VAL A 82 3.03 2.50 1.72
C VAL A 82 4.12 3.55 1.50
N TRP A 83 5.37 3.25 1.85
CA TRP A 83 6.52 4.14 1.58
C TRP A 83 6.87 4.28 0.09
N LEU A 84 6.15 3.60 -0.79
CA LEU A 84 6.18 3.88 -2.22
C LEU A 84 5.79 5.34 -2.51
N SER A 85 4.87 5.93 -1.74
CA SER A 85 4.49 7.34 -1.82
C SER A 85 5.30 8.17 -0.81
N ASN A 86 6.62 8.23 -1.01
CA ASN A 86 7.53 9.07 -0.21
C ASN A 86 7.57 10.51 -0.76
N PRO A 87 8.18 11.50 -0.07
CA PRO A 87 8.18 12.90 -0.51
C PRO A 87 8.68 13.15 -1.93
N ILE A 88 9.54 12.27 -2.46
CA ILE A 88 10.08 12.38 -3.82
C ILE A 88 9.08 11.84 -4.87
N THR A 89 8.32 10.81 -4.51
CA THR A 89 7.42 10.08 -5.42
C THR A 89 5.97 10.51 -5.31
N MET A 90 5.56 11.12 -4.19
CA MET A 90 4.22 11.66 -4.00
C MET A 90 3.83 12.69 -5.07
N PRO A 91 4.66 13.70 -5.42
CA PRO A 91 4.28 14.71 -6.41
C PRO A 91 3.87 14.11 -7.76
N PRO A 92 4.68 13.25 -8.42
CA PRO A 92 4.27 12.67 -9.70
C PRO A 92 3.10 11.70 -9.58
N LEU A 93 3.01 10.92 -8.48
CA LEU A 93 1.88 10.00 -8.26
C LEU A 93 0.56 10.77 -8.13
N PHE A 94 0.50 11.73 -7.22
CA PHE A 94 -0.73 12.47 -6.94
C PHE A 94 -1.10 13.44 -8.05
N TYR A 95 -0.13 13.97 -8.79
CA TYR A 95 -0.42 14.70 -10.02
C TYR A 95 -1.10 13.80 -11.07
N GLY A 96 -0.59 12.57 -11.25
CA GLY A 96 -1.21 11.58 -12.14
C GLY A 96 -2.62 11.18 -11.69
N ALA A 97 -2.81 10.99 -10.38
CA ALA A 97 -4.12 10.73 -9.80
C ALA A 97 -5.09 11.90 -10.04
N TYR A 98 -4.69 13.13 -9.72
CA TYR A 98 -5.51 14.31 -9.95
C TYR A 98 -5.90 14.45 -11.43
N ARG A 99 -4.93 14.31 -12.35
CA ARG A 99 -5.19 14.35 -13.80
C ARG A 99 -6.22 13.32 -14.24
N LEU A 100 -6.12 12.09 -13.74
CA LEU A 100 -7.08 11.04 -14.06
C LEU A 100 -8.47 11.35 -13.50
N GLY A 101 -8.54 11.79 -12.24
CA GLY A 101 -9.81 12.11 -11.61
C GLY A 101 -10.50 13.31 -12.23
N ALA A 102 -9.77 14.39 -12.52
CA ALA A 102 -10.29 15.56 -13.21
C ALA A 102 -10.81 15.20 -14.61
N TYR A 103 -10.08 14.34 -15.33
CA TYR A 103 -10.55 13.82 -16.63
C TYR A 103 -11.86 13.02 -16.52
N ILE A 104 -12.06 12.26 -15.44
CA ILE A 104 -13.28 11.46 -15.24
C ILE A 104 -14.45 12.34 -14.77
N LEU A 105 -14.18 13.36 -13.97
CA LEU A 105 -15.19 14.30 -13.46
C LEU A 105 -15.52 15.42 -14.47
N ASP A 106 -14.83 15.46 -15.60
CA ASP A 106 -14.92 16.54 -16.60
C ASP A 106 -14.65 17.94 -15.99
N GLU A 107 -13.73 17.98 -15.02
CA GLU A 107 -13.34 19.22 -14.34
C GLU A 107 -12.13 19.86 -15.03
N PRO A 108 -12.11 21.20 -15.17
CA PRO A 108 -10.94 21.89 -15.69
C PRO A 108 -9.76 21.71 -14.74
N LEU A 109 -8.57 21.49 -15.31
CA LEU A 109 -7.35 21.44 -14.52
C LEU A 109 -7.11 22.83 -13.92
N VAL A 110 -7.07 22.89 -12.59
CA VAL A 110 -6.78 24.13 -11.87
C VAL A 110 -5.32 24.47 -12.08
N GLU A 111 -5.05 25.62 -12.69
CA GLU A 111 -3.69 26.15 -12.77
C GLU A 111 -3.20 26.47 -11.35
N PHE A 112 -2.02 25.95 -11.01
CA PHE A 112 -1.43 26.12 -9.69
C PHE A 112 -0.85 27.53 -9.55
N ASN A 113 -1.73 28.51 -9.27
CA ASN A 113 -1.34 29.86 -8.91
C ASN A 113 -1.10 29.90 -7.41
N PHE A 114 0.15 29.76 -6.98
CA PHE A 114 0.51 29.68 -5.58
C PHE A 114 0.33 31.03 -4.87
N GLU A 115 -0.67 31.11 -3.99
CA GLU A 115 -0.84 32.23 -3.06
C GLU A 115 -0.82 31.70 -1.63
N LEU A 116 0.15 32.12 -0.82
CA LEU A 116 0.29 31.62 0.55
C LEU A 116 -0.75 32.26 1.50
N SER A 117 -2.02 31.91 1.35
CA SER A 117 -3.11 32.28 2.24
C SER A 117 -3.91 31.06 2.72
N PHE A 118 -4.45 31.14 3.94
CA PHE A 118 -5.32 30.07 4.47
C PHE A 118 -6.57 29.85 3.61
N HIS A 119 -7.09 30.92 3.01
CA HIS A 119 -8.24 30.88 2.11
C HIS A 119 -7.91 30.18 0.78
N TRP A 120 -6.76 30.49 0.20
CA TRP A 120 -6.24 29.78 -0.97
C TRP A 120 -6.06 28.30 -0.67
N LEU A 121 -5.43 27.95 0.47
CA LEU A 121 -5.23 26.56 0.84
C LEU A 121 -6.56 25.80 1.00
N ALA A 122 -7.55 26.39 1.67
CA ALA A 122 -8.88 25.80 1.84
C ALA A 122 -9.59 25.57 0.49
N ASN A 123 -9.64 26.59 -0.37
CA ASN A 123 -10.26 26.48 -1.70
C ASN A 123 -9.55 25.46 -2.60
N MET A 124 -8.22 25.42 -2.55
CA MET A 124 -7.43 24.43 -3.27
C MET A 124 -7.76 23.02 -2.81
N PHE A 125 -7.92 22.79 -1.51
CA PHE A 125 -8.35 21.49 -0.97
C PHE A 125 -9.76 21.13 -1.41
N GLU A 126 -10.73 22.04 -1.34
CA GLU A 126 -12.12 21.74 -1.75
C GLU A 126 -12.24 21.44 -3.25
N THR A 127 -11.47 22.14 -4.09
CA THR A 127 -11.54 21.99 -5.55
C THR A 127 -10.72 20.78 -6.04
N ILE A 128 -9.54 20.52 -5.48
CA ILE A 128 -8.67 19.43 -5.94
C ILE A 128 -9.03 18.09 -5.29
N ALA A 129 -9.50 18.08 -4.04
CA ALA A 129 -9.71 16.84 -3.31
C ALA A 129 -10.65 15.84 -4.00
N PRO A 130 -11.79 16.23 -4.59
CA PRO A 130 -12.69 15.28 -5.25
C PRO A 130 -12.00 14.53 -6.40
N ALA A 131 -11.41 15.26 -7.33
CA ALA A 131 -10.64 14.71 -8.44
C ALA A 131 -9.44 13.87 -7.95
N LEU A 132 -8.66 14.39 -7.02
CA LEU A 132 -7.50 13.68 -6.48
C LEU A 132 -7.92 12.36 -5.80
N LEU A 133 -8.94 12.37 -4.95
CA LEU A 133 -9.43 11.19 -4.24
C LEU A 133 -9.98 10.14 -5.20
N LEU A 134 -10.75 10.55 -6.21
CA LEU A 134 -11.28 9.64 -7.23
C LEU A 134 -10.15 8.98 -8.02
N GLY A 135 -9.21 9.77 -8.54
CA GLY A 135 -8.08 9.25 -9.29
C GLY A 135 -7.18 8.36 -8.46
N SER A 136 -6.93 8.73 -7.20
CA SER A 136 -6.20 7.94 -6.22
C SER A 136 -6.89 6.60 -5.93
N PHE A 137 -8.21 6.60 -5.78
CA PHE A 137 -8.98 5.37 -5.58
C PHE A 137 -8.84 4.44 -6.77
N ILE A 138 -9.02 4.95 -8.00
CA ILE A 138 -8.93 4.15 -9.23
C ILE A 138 -7.52 3.60 -9.42
N LEU A 139 -6.49 4.46 -9.35
CA LEU A 139 -5.09 4.03 -9.49
C LEU A 139 -4.66 3.10 -8.36
N GLY A 140 -5.19 3.32 -7.15
CA GLY A 140 -5.03 2.43 -6.00
C GLY A 140 -5.57 1.03 -6.28
N VAL A 141 -6.81 0.91 -6.76
CA VAL A 141 -7.44 -0.37 -7.11
C VAL A 141 -6.69 -1.07 -8.24
N ILE A 142 -6.31 -0.33 -9.29
CA ILE A 142 -5.54 -0.88 -10.42
C ILE A 142 -4.18 -1.40 -9.92
N SER A 143 -3.45 -0.59 -9.17
CA SER A 143 -2.13 -0.93 -8.65
C SER A 143 -2.20 -2.12 -7.70
N ALA A 144 -3.20 -2.16 -6.81
CA ALA A 144 -3.42 -3.26 -5.89
C ALA A 144 -3.70 -4.57 -6.63
N THR A 145 -4.59 -4.53 -7.62
CA THR A 145 -4.95 -5.69 -8.46
C THR A 145 -3.74 -6.19 -9.25
N CYS A 146 -3.05 -5.29 -9.95
CA CYS A 146 -1.83 -5.60 -10.70
C CYS A 146 -0.75 -6.19 -9.79
N GLY A 147 -0.45 -5.54 -8.66
CA GLY A 147 0.55 -6.01 -7.70
C GLY A 147 0.25 -7.41 -7.15
N TYR A 148 -1.02 -7.69 -6.85
CA TYR A 148 -1.47 -9.00 -6.41
C TYR A 148 -1.17 -10.11 -7.42
N PHE A 149 -1.57 -9.90 -8.68
CA PHE A 149 -1.38 -10.89 -9.74
C PHE A 149 0.09 -11.01 -10.13
N LEU A 150 0.82 -9.91 -10.24
CA LEU A 150 2.25 -9.90 -10.53
C LEU A 150 3.03 -10.70 -9.49
N LEU A 151 2.75 -10.53 -8.19
CA LEU A 151 3.44 -11.29 -7.17
C LEU A 151 3.10 -12.79 -7.24
N ARG A 152 1.84 -13.15 -7.52
CA ARG A 152 1.44 -14.56 -7.72
C ARG A 152 2.16 -15.20 -8.90
N VAL A 153 2.22 -14.49 -10.02
CA VAL A 153 2.89 -14.93 -11.25
C VAL A 153 4.40 -15.07 -11.02
N PHE A 154 5.04 -14.06 -10.42
CA PHE A 154 6.45 -14.10 -10.04
C PHE A 154 6.77 -15.28 -9.12
N TRP A 155 5.89 -15.58 -8.16
CA TRP A 155 6.05 -16.72 -7.27
C TRP A 155 5.96 -18.06 -8.04
N ARG A 156 4.99 -18.19 -8.95
CA ARG A 156 4.83 -19.38 -9.81
C ARG A 156 6.06 -19.61 -10.67
N PHE A 157 6.58 -18.57 -11.32
CA PHE A 157 7.80 -18.66 -12.13
C PHE A 157 9.03 -19.08 -11.31
N ASN A 158 9.22 -18.50 -10.12
CA ASN A 158 10.33 -18.85 -9.25
C ASN A 158 10.28 -20.31 -8.77
N ILE A 159 9.07 -20.82 -8.47
CA ILE A 159 8.90 -22.24 -8.13
C ILE A 159 9.24 -23.10 -9.35
N ALA A 160 8.63 -22.85 -10.51
CA ALA A 160 8.89 -23.63 -11.73
C ALA A 160 10.39 -23.66 -12.11
N LYS A 161 11.09 -22.53 -11.99
CA LYS A 161 12.53 -22.41 -12.22
C LYS A 161 13.34 -23.25 -11.22
N LYS A 162 12.95 -23.29 -9.95
CA LYS A 162 13.59 -24.14 -8.94
C LYS A 162 13.39 -25.63 -9.21
N TRP A 163 12.19 -26.05 -9.63
CA TRP A 163 11.91 -27.44 -10.01
C TRP A 163 12.74 -27.87 -11.24
N ARG A 164 12.78 -27.04 -12.29
CA ARG A 164 13.63 -27.32 -13.47
C ARG A 164 15.12 -27.39 -13.15
N ARG A 165 15.61 -26.64 -12.17
CA ARG A 165 17.01 -26.72 -11.68
C ARG A 165 17.29 -27.98 -10.87
N ARG A 166 16.28 -28.59 -10.26
CA ARG A 166 16.41 -29.86 -9.52
C ARG A 166 16.46 -31.06 -10.45
N ASN A 167 15.65 -31.08 -11.51
CA ASN A 167 15.68 -32.14 -12.54
C ASN A 167 16.89 -32.08 -13.49
N LYS A 168 17.78 -31.08 -13.35
CA LYS A 168 19.04 -30.96 -14.09
C LYS A 168 20.27 -31.34 -13.26
N ARG A 169 20.08 -31.85 -12.04
CA ARG A 169 21.09 -32.52 -11.22
C ARG A 169 20.74 -34.00 -11.14
#